data_AF-D8LMX7-F1
#
_entry.id   AF-D8LMX7-F1
#
_cell.length_a   1.000
_cell.length_b   1.000
_cell.length_c   1.000
_cell.angle_alpha   90.00
_cell.angle_beta   90.00
_cell.angle_gamma   90.00
#
_symmetry.space_group_name_H-M   'P 1'
#
loop_
_entity.id
_entity.type
_entity.pdbx_description
1 polymer ?
#
loop_
_entity_poly.entity_id
_entity_poly.type
_entity_poly.pdbx_seq_one_letter_code
_entity_poly.pdbx_strand_id
1 'polypeptide(L)'
;MSWFGNSEPEPPSGPSPMDLAKQEVDMYSDLFTKMSGLCFKKCVVKMHGESDLNVGEMSCVDRCVSKYMEAQEKVGVILKRAEESLAAQQGGVGGPAAGGVPGVPGR
;
A
#
# COMPACT_ATOMS: atom_id res chain seq x y z
N MET A 1 -24.85 41.57 -18.01
CA MET A 1 -23.55 41.63 -18.72
C MET A 1 -22.47 41.08 -17.80
N SER A 2 -22.22 39.77 -17.85
CA SER A 2 -21.06 39.12 -17.21
C SER A 2 -19.85 39.35 -18.10
N TRP A 3 -18.64 39.66 -17.57
CA TRP A 3 -17.44 39.34 -18.37
C TRP A 3 -16.11 39.12 -17.62
N PHE A 4 -15.72 39.90 -16.61
CA PHE A 4 -14.33 39.79 -16.06
C PHE A 4 -14.25 39.47 -14.56
N GLY A 5 -15.19 38.68 -14.05
CA GLY A 5 -15.09 38.07 -12.72
C GLY A 5 -14.24 36.81 -12.80
N ASN A 6 -12.92 36.97 -12.63
CA ASN A 6 -11.94 35.89 -12.58
C ASN A 6 -12.19 34.99 -11.37
N SER A 7 -13.13 34.05 -11.47
CA SER A 7 -13.15 32.86 -10.64
C SER A 7 -12.15 31.89 -11.24
N GLU A 8 -10.88 32.07 -10.88
CA GLU A 8 -9.88 31.05 -11.08
C GLU A 8 -10.43 29.75 -10.46
N PRO A 9 -10.54 28.65 -11.22
CA PRO A 9 -10.93 27.38 -10.63
C PRO A 9 -9.86 27.06 -9.59
N GLU A 10 -10.24 27.05 -8.31
CA GLU A 10 -9.39 26.53 -7.25
C GLU A 10 -8.85 25.16 -7.73
N PRO A 11 -7.54 24.93 -7.65
CA PRO A 11 -7.00 23.62 -7.97
C PRO A 11 -7.75 22.59 -7.12
N PRO A 12 -8.22 21.49 -7.72
CA PRO A 12 -9.09 20.55 -7.03
C PRO A 12 -8.44 20.13 -5.71
N SER A 13 -9.14 20.36 -4.61
CA SER A 13 -8.76 20.01 -3.23
C SER A 13 -8.90 18.50 -2.96
N GLY A 14 -8.45 17.68 -3.91
CA GLY A 14 -8.33 16.23 -3.83
C GLY A 14 -7.01 15.79 -4.47
N PRO A 15 -6.54 14.55 -4.27
CA PRO A 15 -5.32 14.08 -4.91
C PRO A 15 -5.45 14.30 -6.42
N SER A 16 -4.45 14.98 -7.01
CA SER A 16 -4.49 15.22 -8.44
C SER A 16 -4.51 13.86 -9.17
N PRO A 17 -5.09 13.75 -10.37
CA PRO A 17 -5.08 12.49 -11.12
C PRO A 17 -3.64 11.96 -11.32
N MET A 18 -2.65 12.85 -11.34
CA MET A 18 -1.24 12.50 -11.39
C MET A 18 -0.73 11.89 -10.09
N ASP A 19 -1.27 12.26 -8.94
CA ASP A 19 -0.86 11.70 -7.64
C ASP A 19 -1.45 10.30 -7.42
N LEU A 20 -2.67 10.05 -7.89
CA LEU A 20 -3.23 8.69 -7.94
C LEU A 20 -2.40 7.78 -8.85
N ALA A 21 -2.04 8.26 -10.05
CA ALA A 21 -1.19 7.51 -10.97
C ALA A 21 0.20 7.21 -10.38
N LYS A 22 0.79 8.14 -9.61
CA LYS A 22 2.06 7.90 -8.89
C LYS A 22 1.91 6.79 -7.85
N GLN A 23 0.84 6.82 -7.06
CA GLN A 23 0.59 5.81 -6.02
C GLN A 23 0.43 4.40 -6.61
N GLU A 24 -0.25 4.28 -7.75
CA GLU A 24 -0.37 3.00 -8.46
C GLU A 24 1.01 2.47 -8.88
N VAL A 25 1.85 3.33 -9.48
CA VAL A 25 3.21 2.94 -9.90
C VAL A 25 4.09 2.57 -8.70
N ASP A 26 4.03 3.33 -7.61
CA ASP A 26 4.79 3.05 -6.39
C ASP A 26 4.39 1.69 -5.78
N MET A 27 3.10 1.36 -5.80
CA MET A 27 2.60 0.05 -5.35
C MET A 27 3.14 -1.09 -6.22
N TYR A 28 3.14 -0.94 -7.55
CA TYR A 28 3.71 -1.96 -8.45
C TYR A 28 5.22 -2.10 -8.29
N SER A 29 5.93 -1.00 -8.07
CA SER A 29 7.38 -0.98 -7.87
C SER A 29 7.80 -1.71 -6.58
N ASP A 30 7.09 -1.46 -5.47
CA ASP A 30 7.33 -2.15 -4.20
C ASP A 30 7.05 -3.65 -4.30
N LEU A 31 5.96 -4.02 -4.99
CA LEU A 31 5.63 -5.43 -5.26
C LEU A 31 6.78 -6.13 -6.00
N PHE A 32 7.29 -5.52 -7.07
CA PHE A 32 8.38 -6.07 -7.88
C PHE A 32 9.70 -6.18 -7.11
N THR A 33 10.05 -5.15 -6.33
CA THR A 33 11.29 -5.11 -5.55
C THR A 33 11.30 -6.20 -4.47
N LYS A 34 10.18 -6.40 -3.76
CA LYS A 34 10.04 -7.46 -2.76
C LYS A 34 10.03 -8.85 -3.40
N MET A 35 9.30 -9.02 -4.50
CA MET A 35 9.21 -10.29 -5.21
C MET A 35 10.58 -10.74 -5.74
N SER A 36 11.28 -9.86 -6.45
CA SER A 36 12.60 -10.13 -7.03
C SER A 36 13.63 -10.47 -5.94
N GLY A 37 13.68 -9.69 -4.86
CA GLY A 37 14.59 -9.96 -3.73
C GLY A 37 14.31 -11.29 -3.02
N LEU A 38 13.02 -11.65 -2.84
CA LEU A 38 12.63 -12.91 -2.23
C LEU A 38 12.95 -14.11 -3.12
N CYS A 39 12.66 -14.03 -4.41
CA CYS A 39 12.95 -15.12 -5.34
C CYS A 39 14.45 -15.30 -5.55
N PHE A 40 15.23 -14.22 -5.62
CA PHE A 40 16.69 -14.30 -5.64
C PHE A 40 17.22 -15.02 -4.39
N LYS A 41 16.75 -14.62 -3.20
CA LYS A 41 17.17 -15.25 -1.93
C LYS A 41 16.77 -16.73 -1.80
N LYS A 42 15.65 -17.15 -2.41
CA LYS A 42 15.14 -18.52 -2.31
C LYS A 42 15.71 -19.46 -3.37
N CYS A 43 15.89 -18.97 -4.58
CA CYS A 43 16.19 -19.80 -5.74
C CYS A 43 17.65 -19.71 -6.20
N VAL A 44 18.37 -18.65 -5.85
CA VAL A 44 19.78 -18.48 -6.25
C VAL A 44 20.68 -18.85 -5.08
N VAL A 45 21.54 -19.85 -5.28
CA VAL A 45 22.44 -20.36 -4.24
C VAL A 45 23.70 -19.49 -4.17
N LYS A 46 24.23 -19.26 -2.96
CA LYS A 46 25.43 -18.42 -2.74
C LYS A 46 26.72 -18.93 -3.41
N MET A 47 26.76 -20.20 -3.82
CA MET A 47 27.93 -20.80 -4.47
C MET A 47 27.82 -20.54 -5.97
N HIS A 48 28.16 -19.32 -6.37
CA HIS A 48 28.20 -18.90 -7.75
C HIS A 48 29.42 -19.50 -8.44
N GLY A 49 29.26 -20.69 -9.02
CA GLY A 49 30.27 -21.26 -9.93
C GLY A 49 30.26 -20.59 -11.30
N GLU A 50 29.12 -20.02 -11.69
CA GLU A 50 28.83 -19.53 -13.04
C GLU A 50 27.95 -18.27 -12.97
N SER A 51 28.03 -17.39 -13.98
CA SER A 51 27.26 -16.13 -14.03
C SER A 51 25.81 -16.29 -14.47
N ASP A 52 25.49 -17.43 -15.08
CA ASP A 52 24.17 -17.73 -15.61
C ASP A 52 23.37 -18.61 -14.64
N LEU A 53 22.05 -18.42 -14.65
CA LEU A 53 21.12 -19.24 -13.88
C LEU A 53 21.07 -20.66 -14.47
N ASN A 54 21.31 -21.66 -13.63
CA ASN A 54 21.17 -23.03 -14.07
C ASN A 54 19.68 -23.37 -14.30
N VAL A 55 19.39 -24.40 -15.10
CA VAL A 55 18.02 -24.85 -15.42
C VAL A 55 17.17 -25.08 -14.17
N GLY A 56 17.79 -25.57 -13.09
CA GLY A 56 17.15 -25.74 -11.79
C GLY A 56 16.73 -24.42 -11.14
N GLU A 57 17.57 -23.39 -11.20
CA GLU A 57 17.31 -22.08 -10.63
C GLU A 57 16.25 -21.33 -11.44
N MET A 58 16.31 -21.43 -12.78
CA MET A 58 15.28 -20.88 -13.68
C MET A 58 13.89 -21.44 -13.35
N SER A 59 13.77 -22.78 -13.25
CA SER A 59 12.49 -23.41 -12.89
C SER A 59 12.02 -23.09 -11.47
N CYS A 60 12.94 -22.82 -10.54
CA CYS A 60 12.60 -22.37 -9.19
C CYS A 60 12.05 -20.94 -9.21
N VAL A 61 12.66 -20.03 -9.97
CA VAL A 61 12.22 -18.63 -10.07
C VAL A 61 10.79 -18.54 -10.59
N ASP A 62 10.44 -19.29 -11.64
CA ASP A 62 9.06 -19.33 -12.16
C ASP A 62 8.05 -19.78 -11.09
N ARG A 63 8.35 -20.87 -10.37
CA ARG A 63 7.52 -21.36 -9.27
C ARG A 63 7.44 -20.37 -8.12
N CYS A 64 8.53 -19.66 -7.83
CA CYS A 64 8.58 -18.65 -6.78
C CYS A 64 7.63 -17.49 -7.07
N VAL A 65 7.61 -17.00 -8.31
CA VAL A 65 6.68 -15.93 -8.73
C VAL A 65 5.23 -16.39 -8.60
N SER A 66 4.89 -17.60 -9.08
CA SER A 66 3.54 -18.14 -8.92
C SER A 66 3.12 -18.22 -7.45
N LYS A 67 4.00 -18.73 -6.58
CA LYS A 67 3.72 -18.82 -5.13
C LYS A 67 3.67 -17.48 -4.43
N TYR A 68 4.44 -16.50 -4.90
CA TYR A 68 4.39 -15.14 -4.35
C TYR A 68 3.04 -14.48 -4.64
N MET A 69 2.53 -14.60 -5.87
CA MET A 69 1.22 -14.05 -6.23
C MET A 69 0.08 -14.76 -5.48
N GLU A 70 0.11 -16.10 -5.39
CA GLU A 70 -0.85 -16.86 -4.56
C GLU A 70 -0.84 -16.41 -3.08
N ALA A 71 0.34 -16.09 -2.54
CA ALA A 71 0.48 -15.60 -1.17
C ALA A 71 -0.05 -14.17 -1.03
N GLN A 72 0.25 -13.28 -1.98
CA GLN A 72 -0.24 -11.91 -2.01
C GLN A 72 -1.78 -11.85 -2.04
N GLU A 73 -2.43 -12.70 -2.82
CA GLU A 73 -3.91 -12.80 -2.85
C GLU A 73 -4.47 -13.21 -1.48
N LYS A 74 -3.92 -14.26 -0.88
CA LYS A 74 -4.37 -14.75 0.44
C LYS A 74 -4.18 -13.69 1.54
N VAL A 75 -3.02 -13.01 1.52
CA VAL A 75 -2.74 -11.90 2.44
C VAL A 75 -3.76 -10.78 2.22
N GLY A 76 -4.10 -10.45 0.98
CA GLY A 76 -5.14 -9.47 0.66
C GLY A 76 -6.51 -9.83 1.23
N VAL A 77 -6.93 -11.10 1.17
CA VAL A 77 -8.18 -11.56 1.78
C VAL A 77 -8.16 -11.42 3.31
N ILE A 78 -7.03 -11.76 3.93
CA ILE A 78 -6.87 -11.66 5.39
C ILE A 78 -6.87 -10.20 5.83
N LEU A 79 -6.18 -9.31 5.11
CA LEU A 79 -6.11 -7.88 5.42
C LEU A 79 -7.50 -7.24 5.38
N LYS A 80 -8.29 -7.54 4.34
CA LYS A 80 -9.67 -7.05 4.21
C LYS A 80 -10.54 -7.50 5.40
N ARG A 81 -10.48 -8.77 5.76
CA ARG A 81 -11.20 -9.30 6.94
C ARG A 81 -10.72 -8.67 8.24
N ALA A 82 -9.42 -8.44 8.38
CA ALA A 82 -8.84 -7.80 9.56
C ALA A 82 -9.32 -6.35 9.69
N GLU A 83 -9.38 -5.61 8.57
CA GLU A 83 -9.86 -4.24 8.51
C GLU A 83 -11.34 -4.12 8.91
N GLU A 84 -12.20 -5.02 8.42
CA GLU A 84 -13.61 -5.13 8.86
C GLU A 84 -13.72 -5.39 10.37
N SER A 85 -12.86 -6.28 10.91
CA SER A 85 -12.85 -6.59 12.35
C SER A 85 -12.31 -5.44 13.22
N LEU A 86 -11.40 -4.62 12.68
CA LEU A 86 -10.91 -3.40 13.34
C LEU A 86 -11.95 -2.29 13.29
N ALA A 87 -12.66 -2.12 12.17
CA ALA A 87 -13.75 -1.16 12.04
C ALA A 87 -14.90 -1.48 13.02
N ALA A 88 -15.21 -2.77 13.23
CA ALA A 88 -16.18 -3.19 14.23
C ALA A 88 -15.73 -2.90 15.68
N GLN A 89 -14.42 -2.91 15.98
CA GLN A 89 -13.88 -2.54 17.29
C GLN A 89 -13.75 -1.01 17.46
N GLN A 90 -13.47 -0.26 16.39
CA GLN A 90 -13.37 1.20 16.43
C GLN A 90 -14.72 1.92 16.48
N GLY A 91 -15.84 1.22 16.25
CA GLY A 91 -17.20 1.72 16.50
C GLY A 91 -17.58 1.88 17.99
N GLY A 92 -16.65 1.67 18.93
CA GLY A 92 -16.87 1.69 20.37
C GLY A 92 -16.18 2.83 21.14
N VAL A 93 -15.57 3.82 20.47
CA VAL A 93 -14.98 4.99 21.14
C VAL A 93 -15.60 6.31 20.66
N GLY A 94 -16.53 6.83 21.47
CA GLY A 94 -16.79 8.26 21.58
C GLY A 94 -17.93 8.82 20.71
N GLY A 95 -19.16 8.72 21.20
CA GLY A 95 -20.21 9.67 20.86
C GLY A 95 -19.83 11.11 21.25
N PRO A 96 -20.56 12.13 20.75
CA PRO A 96 -20.18 13.53 20.88
C PRO A 96 -20.28 13.97 22.35
N ALA A 97 -19.14 14.14 23.01
CA ALA A 97 -19.07 14.92 24.23
C ALA A 97 -19.21 16.40 23.84
N ALA A 98 -20.45 16.86 23.80
CA ALA A 98 -20.78 18.25 23.97
C ALA A 98 -20.12 18.76 25.25
N GLY A 99 -19.51 19.95 25.19
CA GLY A 99 -19.08 20.69 26.38
C GLY A 99 -17.70 21.31 26.21
N GLY A 100 -17.68 22.57 25.81
CA GLY A 100 -16.47 23.39 25.83
C GLY A 100 -15.86 23.46 27.22
N VAL A 101 -14.54 23.65 27.27
CA VAL A 101 -13.80 23.96 28.49
C VAL A 101 -13.62 25.48 28.60
N PRO A 102 -14.38 26.19 29.44
CA PRO A 102 -13.95 27.46 29.96
C PRO A 102 -13.38 27.28 31.37
N GLY A 103 -12.15 27.76 31.57
CA GLY A 103 -11.68 28.15 32.90
C GLY A 103 -10.69 27.20 33.56
N VAL A 104 -9.40 27.43 33.29
CA VAL A 104 -8.33 27.23 34.28
C VAL A 104 -8.37 28.44 35.23
N PRO A 105 -8.56 28.24 36.54
CA PRO A 105 -7.62 28.83 37.50
C PRO A 105 -7.22 27.83 38.60
N GLY A 106 -5.97 27.98 39.05
CA GLY A 106 -5.23 26.97 39.81
C GLY A 106 -5.60 26.77 41.28
N ARG A 107 -5.05 25.68 41.82
CA ARG A 107 -4.55 25.55 43.18
C ARG A 107 -3.58 24.39 43.29
#